data_AF-A0A7S3UH79-F1
#
_entry.id   AF-A0A7S3UH79-F1
#
_cell.length_a   1.000
_cell.length_b   1.000
_cell.length_c   1.000
_cell.angle_alpha   90.00
_cell.angle_beta   90.00
_cell.angle_gamma   90.00
#
_symmetry.space_group_name_H-M   'P 1'
#
loop_
_entity.id
_entity.type
_entity.pdbx_description
1 polymer ?
#
loop_
_entity_poly.entity_id
_entity_poly.type
_entity_poly.pdbx_seq_one_letter_code
_entity_poly.pdbx_strand_id
1 'polypeptide(L)'
;LSTIVTALVHSRIIFRRLEEYIIYRMGSSMLILIFFFFSIIVVEFDFPTWALILLSLVNDFTVMATSLDRVHPNREPDHWVMWKLLLISLVIGGIFAVAALLLVYLSLETEVNWWHIWNLRPLKLQETVAVIYAHLGIAIQLSIFS
;
A
#
# COMPACT_ATOMS: atom_id res chain seq x y z
N LEU A 1 17.72 29.18 26.19
CA LEU A 1 18.24 27.83 25.87
C LEU A 1 17.11 26.81 25.69
N SER A 2 16.11 26.78 26.58
CA SER A 2 14.96 25.84 26.49
C SER A 2 14.26 25.83 25.13
N THR A 3 13.96 27.00 24.54
CA THR A 3 13.28 27.10 23.23
C THR A 3 14.04 26.40 22.10
N ILE A 4 15.38 26.44 22.13
CA ILE A 4 16.23 25.79 21.12
C ILE A 4 16.14 24.27 21.26
N VAL A 5 16.17 23.76 22.49
CA VAL A 5 16.02 22.32 22.76
C VAL A 5 14.64 21.84 22.32
N THR A 6 13.58 22.58 22.64
CA THR A 6 12.21 22.25 22.20
C THR A 6 12.09 22.24 20.67
N ALA A 7 12.68 23.22 19.98
CA ALA A 7 12.69 23.28 18.52
C ALA A 7 13.40 22.06 17.90
N LEU A 8 14.52 21.61 18.50
CA LEU A 8 15.23 20.42 18.05
C LEU A 8 14.40 19.15 18.23
N VAL A 9 13.68 19.01 19.34
CA VAL A 9 12.78 17.85 19.57
C VAL A 9 11.67 17.81 18.52
N HIS A 10 11.02 18.95 18.23
CA HIS A 10 9.99 19.01 17.19
C HIS A 10 10.53 18.68 15.79
N SER A 11 11.74 19.16 15.47
CA SER A 11 12.40 18.83 14.20
C SER A 11 12.56 17.31 14.01
N ARG A 12 12.99 16.58 15.04
CA ARG A 12 13.12 15.11 14.99
C ARG A 12 11.78 14.40 14.79
N ILE A 13 10.71 14.89 15.41
CA ILE A 13 9.37 14.34 15.21
C ILE A 13 8.92 14.52 13.76
N ILE A 14 9.12 15.71 13.18
CA ILE A 14 8.77 15.98 11.78
C ILE A 14 9.59 15.10 10.85
N PHE A 15 10.89 14.97 11.10
CA PHE A 15 11.78 14.15 10.29
C PHE A 15 11.35 12.69 10.26
N ARG A 16 11.01 12.12 11.42
CA ARG A 16 10.57 10.72 11.50
C ARG A 16 9.22 10.47 10.84
N ARG A 17 8.28 11.44 10.95
CA ARG A 17 7.02 11.41 10.18
C ARG A 17 7.27 11.43 8.67
N LEU A 18 8.27 12.17 8.21
CA LEU A 18 8.63 12.20 6.78
C LEU A 18 9.19 10.86 6.32
N GLU A 19 9.98 10.17 7.15
CA GLU A 19 10.50 8.82 6.81
C GLU A 19 9.36 7.80 6.65
N GLU A 20 8.45 7.74 7.62
CA GLU A 20 7.28 6.85 7.58
C GLU A 20 6.37 7.17 6.39
N TYR A 21 6.12 8.47 6.12
CA TYR A 21 5.39 8.92 4.94
C TYR A 21 6.05 8.48 3.62
N ILE A 22 7.38 8.58 3.51
CA ILE A 22 8.10 8.20 2.29
C ILE A 22 8.03 6.70 2.05
N ILE A 23 8.22 5.88 3.09
CA ILE A 23 8.10 4.43 2.99
C ILE A 23 6.71 4.06 2.47
N TYR A 24 5.67 4.63 3.07
CA TYR A 24 4.28 4.42 2.67
C TYR A 24 4.01 4.86 1.22
N ARG A 25 4.42 6.08 0.84
CA ARG A 25 4.14 6.67 -0.47
C ARG A 25 4.86 5.92 -1.60
N MET A 26 6.10 5.50 -1.35
CA MET A 26 6.87 4.70 -2.29
C MET A 26 6.33 3.28 -2.39
N GLY A 27 6.02 2.64 -1.25
CA GLY A 27 5.48 1.27 -1.20
C GLY A 27 4.14 1.15 -1.93
N SER A 28 3.20 2.06 -1.66
CA SER A 28 1.89 2.11 -2.32
C SER A 28 1.99 2.36 -3.82
N SER A 29 2.89 3.24 -4.26
CA SER A 29 3.15 3.48 -5.68
C SER A 29 3.69 2.21 -6.36
N MET A 30 4.64 1.53 -5.72
CA MET A 30 5.23 0.29 -6.24
C MET A 30 4.18 -0.82 -6.36
N LEU A 31 3.33 -0.97 -5.35
CA LEU A 31 2.22 -1.92 -5.33
C LEU A 31 1.28 -1.70 -6.52
N ILE A 32 0.78 -0.47 -6.68
CA ILE A 32 -0.15 -0.10 -7.75
C ILE A 32 0.50 -0.36 -9.11
N LEU A 33 1.74 0.09 -9.31
CA LEU A 33 2.45 -0.06 -10.59
C LEU A 33 2.66 -1.53 -10.96
N ILE A 34 3.20 -2.35 -10.06
CA ILE A 34 3.45 -3.78 -10.31
C ILE A 34 2.12 -4.50 -10.55
N PHE A 35 1.12 -4.25 -9.71
CA PHE A 35 -0.19 -4.90 -9.82
C PHE A 35 -0.85 -4.62 -11.17
N PHE A 36 -0.98 -3.35 -11.57
CA PHE A 36 -1.62 -3.01 -12.85
C PHE A 36 -0.79 -3.49 -14.03
N PHE A 37 0.54 -3.37 -13.98
CA PHE A 37 1.42 -3.81 -15.06
C PHE A 37 1.25 -5.31 -15.35
N PHE A 38 1.36 -6.16 -14.33
CA PHE A 38 1.21 -7.60 -14.51
C PHE A 38 -0.24 -8.02 -14.75
N SER A 39 -1.22 -7.37 -14.12
CA SER A 39 -2.62 -7.73 -14.33
C SER A 39 -3.12 -7.41 -15.74
N ILE A 40 -2.62 -6.35 -16.38
CA ILE A 40 -2.94 -6.05 -17.79
C ILE A 40 -2.31 -7.12 -18.70
N ILE A 41 -1.05 -7.49 -18.46
CA ILE A 41 -0.32 -8.44 -19.32
C ILE A 41 -0.87 -9.87 -19.20
N VAL A 42 -1.16 -10.33 -17.98
CA VAL A 42 -1.50 -11.74 -17.71
C VAL A 42 -2.99 -12.01 -17.88
N VAL A 43 -3.84 -11.06 -17.50
CA VAL A 43 -5.29 -11.28 -17.36
C VAL A 43 -6.10 -10.48 -18.39
N GLU A 44 -5.48 -9.53 -19.10
CA GLU A 44 -6.17 -8.61 -20.02
C GLU A 44 -7.43 -8.00 -19.38
N PHE A 45 -7.31 -7.68 -18.07
CA PHE A 45 -8.46 -7.30 -17.27
C PHE A 45 -8.86 -5.84 -17.51
N ASP A 46 -10.10 -5.60 -17.92
CA ASP A 46 -10.65 -4.25 -18.04
C ASP A 46 -11.03 -3.69 -16.67
N PHE A 47 -10.24 -2.74 -16.20
CA PHE A 47 -10.41 -2.08 -14.92
C PHE A 47 -11.48 -0.99 -14.98
N PRO A 48 -12.59 -1.10 -14.23
CA PRO A 48 -13.62 -0.07 -14.23
C PRO A 48 -13.09 1.24 -13.62
N THR A 49 -13.23 2.33 -14.37
CA THR A 49 -12.72 3.66 -13.99
C THR A 49 -13.24 4.15 -12.64
N TRP A 50 -14.52 3.87 -12.33
CA TRP A 50 -15.13 4.31 -11.07
C TRP A 50 -14.44 3.70 -9.83
N ALA A 51 -13.94 2.47 -9.92
CA ALA A 51 -13.27 1.80 -8.81
C ALA A 51 -11.86 2.37 -8.59
N LEU A 52 -11.17 2.75 -9.67
CA LEU A 52 -9.88 3.45 -9.61
C LEU A 52 -10.03 4.82 -8.94
N ILE A 53 -11.07 5.58 -9.29
CA ILE A 53 -11.35 6.89 -8.69
C ILE A 53 -11.62 6.75 -7.19
N LEU A 54 -12.40 5.74 -6.80
CA LEU A 54 -12.67 5.47 -5.38
C LEU A 54 -11.38 5.11 -4.64
N LEU A 55 -10.55 4.25 -5.23
CA LEU A 55 -9.26 3.88 -4.66
C LEU A 55 -8.33 5.07 -4.48
N SER A 56 -8.22 5.95 -5.49
CA SER A 56 -7.39 7.15 -5.41
C SER A 56 -7.87 8.12 -4.33
N LEU A 57 -9.20 8.29 -4.22
CA LEU A 57 -9.79 9.17 -3.22
C LEU A 57 -9.55 8.66 -1.80
N VAL A 58 -9.71 7.36 -1.56
CA VAL A 58 -9.38 6.75 -0.25
C VAL A 58 -7.88 6.86 0.05
N ASN A 59 -7.02 6.67 -0.94
CA ASN A 59 -5.57 6.83 -0.77
C ASN A 59 -5.19 8.28 -0.39
N ASP A 60 -5.84 9.28 -0.96
CA ASP A 60 -5.57 10.68 -0.61
C ASP A 60 -5.98 11.00 0.84
N PHE A 61 -7.14 10.51 1.29
CA PHE A 61 -7.53 10.62 2.71
C PHE A 61 -6.51 9.96 3.63
N THR A 62 -5.99 8.83 3.19
CA THR A 62 -5.00 8.06 3.93
C THR A 62 -3.68 8.82 4.08
N VAL A 63 -3.19 9.41 2.99
CA VAL A 63 -1.99 10.26 3.00
C VAL A 63 -2.18 11.46 3.93
N MET A 64 -3.36 12.08 3.96
CA MET A 64 -3.60 13.20 4.88
C MET A 64 -3.54 12.76 6.34
N ALA A 65 -4.01 11.55 6.66
CA ALA A 65 -4.00 11.03 8.02
C ALA A 65 -2.58 10.81 8.58
N THR A 66 -1.60 10.46 7.74
CA THR A 66 -0.21 10.24 8.19
C THR A 66 0.45 11.50 8.76
N SER A 67 -0.02 12.68 8.38
CA SER A 67 0.49 13.96 8.91
C SER A 67 0.23 14.14 10.42
N LEU A 68 -0.80 13.45 10.94
CA LEU A 68 -1.23 13.52 12.33
C LEU A 68 -0.64 12.41 13.20
N ASP A 69 0.23 11.56 12.63
CA ASP A 69 0.72 10.39 13.34
C ASP A 69 1.60 10.74 14.55
N ARG A 70 1.49 9.95 15.62
CA ARG A 70 2.19 10.15 16.90
C ARG A 70 3.50 9.40 16.90
N VAL A 71 4.55 10.12 16.53
CA VAL A 71 5.89 9.57 16.39
C VAL A 71 6.78 9.96 17.57
N HIS A 72 7.56 9.00 18.08
CA HIS A 72 8.48 9.23 19.20
C HIS A 72 9.82 9.79 18.68
N PRO A 73 10.30 10.95 19.19
CA PRO A 73 11.57 11.51 18.76
C PRO A 73 12.73 10.60 19.15
N ASN A 74 13.67 10.40 18.23
CA ASN A 74 14.88 9.67 18.54
C ASN A 74 15.78 10.47 19.50
N ARG A 75 16.52 9.77 20.37
CA ARG A 75 17.46 10.38 21.33
C ARG A 75 18.69 10.93 20.61
N GLU A 76 19.08 10.29 19.52
CA GLU A 76 20.17 10.69 18.64
C GLU A 76 19.66 11.47 17.43
N PRO A 77 20.51 12.29 16.76
CA PRO A 77 20.14 12.89 15.49
C PRO A 77 19.91 11.82 14.42
N ASP A 78 18.76 11.87 13.76
CA ASP A 78 18.46 10.96 12.66
C ASP A 78 19.24 11.35 11.40
N HIS A 79 19.83 10.37 10.74
CA HIS A 79 20.55 10.54 9.48
C HIS A 79 19.66 10.08 8.32
N TRP A 80 19.42 10.97 7.35
CA TRP A 80 18.63 10.63 6.17
C TRP A 80 19.36 9.64 5.27
N VAL A 81 18.91 8.39 5.24
CA VAL A 81 19.47 7.36 4.34
C VAL A 81 18.39 6.91 3.36
N MET A 82 18.25 7.66 2.25
CA MET A 82 17.21 7.41 1.24
C MET A 82 17.26 5.98 0.68
N TRP A 83 18.46 5.44 0.49
CA TRP A 83 18.64 4.08 -0.02
C TRP A 83 17.98 3.01 0.86
N LYS A 84 18.05 3.19 2.18
CA LYS A 84 17.41 2.28 3.15
C LYS A 84 15.89 2.36 3.04
N LEU A 85 15.33 3.57 2.98
CA LEU A 85 13.88 3.79 2.83
C LEU A 85 13.36 3.21 1.52
N LEU A 86 14.12 3.35 0.43
CA LEU A 86 13.80 2.79 -0.88
C LEU A 86 13.78 1.25 -0.83
N LEU A 87 14.79 0.62 -0.22
CA LEU A 87 14.83 -0.84 -0.08
C LEU A 87 13.65 -1.37 0.74
N ILE A 88 13.33 -0.72 1.86
CA ILE A 88 12.21 -1.11 2.72
C ILE A 88 10.88 -1.01 1.95
N SER A 89 10.63 0.14 1.31
CA SER A 89 9.40 0.35 0.53
C SER A 89 9.29 -0.60 -0.67
N LEU A 90 10.40 -0.93 -1.34
CA LEU A 90 10.43 -1.90 -2.43
C LEU A 90 10.01 -3.30 -1.96
N VAL A 91 10.55 -3.76 -0.82
CA VAL A 91 10.23 -5.08 -0.26
C VAL A 91 8.78 -5.13 0.18
N ILE A 92 8.30 -4.13 0.93
CA ILE A 92 6.91 -4.07 1.40
C ILE A 92 5.94 -4.03 0.22
N GLY A 93 6.15 -3.10 -0.73
CA GLY A 93 5.31 -2.97 -1.91
C GLY A 93 5.33 -4.22 -2.79
N GLY A 94 6.49 -4.86 -2.92
CA GLY A 94 6.64 -6.12 -3.65
C GLY A 94 5.87 -7.28 -3.01
N ILE A 95 5.92 -7.43 -1.69
CA ILE A 95 5.18 -8.48 -0.97
C ILE A 95 3.67 -8.31 -1.20
N PHE A 96 3.15 -7.09 -1.04
CA PHE A 96 1.72 -6.82 -1.27
C PHE A 96 1.33 -7.00 -2.74
N ALA A 97 2.18 -6.61 -3.69
CA ALA A 97 1.92 -6.82 -5.10
C ALA A 97 1.85 -8.31 -5.47
N VAL A 98 2.78 -9.13 -4.94
CA VAL A 98 2.76 -10.58 -5.14
C VAL A 98 1.50 -11.20 -4.54
N ALA A 99 1.10 -10.77 -3.34
CA ALA A 99 -0.14 -11.22 -2.71
C ALA A 99 -1.39 -10.88 -3.56
N ALA A 100 -1.45 -9.66 -4.09
CA ALA A 100 -2.55 -9.24 -4.95
C ALA A 100 -2.58 -10.01 -6.28
N LEU A 101 -1.42 -10.25 -6.90
CA LEU A 101 -1.32 -11.05 -8.14
C LEU A 101 -1.69 -12.52 -7.91
N LEU A 102 -1.27 -13.10 -6.78
CA LEU A 102 -1.68 -14.46 -6.39
C LEU A 102 -3.20 -14.55 -6.25
N LEU A 103 -3.83 -13.56 -5.62
CA LEU A 103 -5.27 -13.52 -5.47
C LEU A 103 -5.99 -13.43 -6.82
N VAL A 104 -5.46 -12.62 -7.75
CA VAL A 104 -6.00 -12.56 -9.12
C VAL A 104 -5.89 -13.93 -9.79
N TYR A 105 -4.71 -14.56 -9.75
CA TYR A 105 -4.49 -15.87 -10.37
C TYR A 105 -5.43 -16.96 -9.81
N LEU A 106 -5.62 -16.99 -8.48
CA LEU A 106 -6.50 -17.94 -7.81
C LEU A 106 -8.00 -17.65 -8.01
N SER A 107 -8.36 -16.41 -8.36
CA SER A 107 -9.76 -16.05 -8.57
C SER A 107 -10.22 -16.22 -10.01
N LEU A 108 -9.33 -16.49 -10.98
CA LEU A 108 -9.74 -16.81 -12.34
C LEU A 108 -10.37 -18.20 -12.41
N GLU A 109 -11.60 -18.27 -12.94
CA GLU A 109 -12.35 -19.51 -13.10
C GLU A 109 -11.63 -20.56 -13.97
N THR A 110 -10.72 -20.13 -14.86
CA THR A 110 -10.12 -20.98 -15.89
C THR A 110 -8.94 -21.84 -15.41
N GLU A 111 -8.29 -21.50 -14.29
CA GLU A 111 -7.02 -22.14 -13.88
C GLU A 111 -7.13 -22.87 -12.53
N VAL A 112 -7.50 -22.20 -11.44
CA VAL A 112 -7.52 -22.81 -10.09
C VAL A 112 -8.65 -22.20 -9.27
N ASN A 113 -9.86 -22.75 -9.34
CA ASN A 113 -11.00 -22.25 -8.57
C ASN A 113 -10.89 -22.64 -7.08
N TRP A 114 -10.17 -21.84 -6.30
CA TRP A 114 -9.94 -22.06 -4.86
C TRP A 114 -11.16 -21.79 -3.97
N TRP A 115 -12.20 -21.13 -4.49
CA TRP A 115 -13.39 -20.72 -3.74
C TRP A 115 -14.14 -21.91 -3.13
N HIS A 116 -13.99 -23.09 -3.75
CA HIS A 116 -14.55 -24.33 -3.23
C HIS A 116 -13.95 -24.74 -1.88
N ILE A 117 -12.68 -24.43 -1.60
CA ILE A 117 -12.04 -24.74 -0.29
C ILE A 117 -12.76 -24.00 0.84
N TRP A 118 -13.27 -22.81 0.54
CA TRP A 118 -14.02 -21.97 1.46
C TRP A 118 -15.53 -22.24 1.43
N ASN A 119 -15.96 -23.30 0.73
CA ASN A 119 -17.36 -23.68 0.53
C ASN A 119 -18.20 -22.56 -0.12
N LEU A 120 -17.54 -21.70 -0.93
CA LEU A 120 -18.16 -20.61 -1.66
C LEU A 120 -18.45 -21.04 -3.10
N ARG A 121 -19.48 -20.40 -3.69
CA ARG A 121 -19.80 -20.60 -5.10
C ARG A 121 -18.73 -19.93 -5.97
N PRO A 122 -18.48 -20.43 -7.20
CA PRO A 122 -17.66 -19.71 -8.16
C PRO A 122 -18.23 -18.30 -8.36
N LEU A 123 -17.37 -17.29 -8.20
CA LEU A 123 -17.75 -15.89 -8.29
C LEU A 123 -17.88 -15.47 -9.76
N LYS A 124 -18.90 -14.67 -10.07
CA LYS A 124 -19.00 -14.04 -11.39
C LYS A 124 -17.83 -13.07 -11.61
N LEU A 125 -17.56 -12.74 -12.88
CA LEU A 125 -16.52 -11.79 -13.25
C LEU A 125 -16.61 -10.48 -12.44
N GLN A 126 -17.81 -9.90 -12.32
CA GLN A 126 -18.07 -8.65 -11.57
C GLN A 126 -17.75 -8.76 -10.08
N GLU A 127 -18.05 -9.90 -9.45
CA GLU A 127 -17.79 -10.15 -8.05
C GLU A 127 -16.28 -10.34 -7.81
N THR A 128 -15.59 -11.01 -8.74
CA THR A 128 -14.12 -11.15 -8.74
C THR A 128 -13.44 -9.79 -8.82
N VAL A 129 -13.92 -8.88 -9.67
CA VAL A 129 -13.41 -7.49 -9.72
C VAL A 129 -13.53 -6.84 -8.36
N ALA A 130 -14.72 -6.89 -7.75
CA ALA A 130 -14.98 -6.25 -6.47
C ALA A 130 -14.05 -6.79 -5.37
N VAL A 131 -13.79 -8.10 -5.34
CA VAL A 131 -12.85 -8.73 -4.40
C VAL A 131 -11.42 -8.25 -4.63
N ILE A 132 -10.95 -8.20 -5.88
CA ILE A 132 -9.62 -7.72 -6.23
C ILE A 132 -9.42 -6.27 -5.78
N TYR A 133 -10.39 -5.39 -6.05
CA TYR A 133 -10.31 -3.99 -5.62
C TYR A 133 -10.41 -3.80 -4.12
N ALA A 134 -11.26 -4.58 -3.44
CA ALA A 134 -11.33 -4.57 -1.99
C ALA A 134 -9.99 -4.99 -1.37
N HIS A 135 -9.37 -6.05 -1.91
CA HIS A 135 -8.04 -6.49 -1.48
C HIS A 135 -6.96 -5.42 -1.75
N LEU A 136 -6.96 -4.82 -2.94
CA LEU A 136 -6.01 -3.77 -3.30
C LEU A 136 -6.13 -2.55 -2.38
N GLY A 137 -7.36 -2.14 -2.06
CA GLY A 137 -7.64 -1.12 -1.06
C GLY A 137 -7.01 -1.48 0.28
N ILE A 138 -7.42 -2.63 0.85
CA ILE A 138 -6.92 -3.12 2.14
C ILE A 138 -5.38 -3.17 2.17
N ALA A 139 -4.73 -3.63 1.10
CA ALA A 139 -3.28 -3.69 1.01
C ALA A 139 -2.63 -2.29 1.04
N ILE A 140 -3.21 -1.30 0.35
CA ILE A 140 -2.75 0.09 0.41
C ILE A 140 -2.93 0.66 1.82
N GLN A 141 -4.05 0.41 2.50
CA GLN A 141 -4.23 0.90 3.87
C GLN A 141 -3.34 0.18 4.89
N LEU A 142 -3.07 -1.12 4.71
CA LEU A 142 -2.16 -1.87 5.60
C LEU A 142 -0.71 -1.38 5.49
N SER A 143 -0.30 -0.91 4.31
CA SER A 143 1.01 -0.30 4.05
C SER A 143 1.29 0.94 4.91
N ILE A 144 0.27 1.58 5.50
CA ILE A 144 0.49 2.70 6.45
C ILE A 144 1.04 2.19 7.78
N PHE A 145 0.63 0.99 8.20
CA PHE A 145 0.93 0.45 9.52
C PHE A 145 2.23 -0.38 9.55
N SER A 146 2.94 -0.46 8.42
CA SER A 146 4.20 -1.21 8.27
C SER A 146 5.42 -0.31 8.38
#